data_AF-A0A1A8DZ57-F1
#
_entry.id   AF-A0A1A8DZ57-F1
#
_cell.length_a   1.000
_cell.length_b   1.000
_cell.length_c   1.000
_cell.angle_alpha   90.00
_cell.angle_beta   90.00
_cell.angle_gamma   90.00
#
_symmetry.space_group_name_H-M   'P 1'
#
loop_
_entity.id
_entity.type
_entity.pdbx_description
1 polymer ?
#
loop_
_entity_poly.entity_id
_entity_poly.type
_entity_poly.pdbx_seq_one_letter_code
_entity_poly.pdbx_strand_id
1 'polypeptide(L)'
;VGAGAYILSKFTLANPDSVEGLVLINIDTNARGWMDWAAQKLSSVTSTFTEQILSHLFSQEELSANTEAVQCNRERISKAPNLANIELFWKTYNNSRRDLNLDRNNTFKCPVMLVVGDSAPYEEAAVECNSKLDPTTTSFLKMADAGGLPQLTQPAKLTEAFKYFIQGMGYMASSCMTRLSRSRTASLSSSYSMDGSRSRSRTLSQGSQGGQMPPSPSQTMEVSC
;
A
#
# COMPACT_ATOMS: atom_id res chain seq x y z
N VAL A 1 0.49 -10.79 -4.44
CA VAL A 1 -0.60 -10.97 -3.43
C VAL A 1 -0.43 -12.32 -2.75
N GLY A 2 -0.47 -12.39 -1.42
CA GLY A 2 -0.41 -13.65 -0.67
C GLY A 2 0.81 -14.49 -1.03
N ALA A 3 0.59 -15.73 -1.47
CA ALA A 3 1.65 -16.62 -1.94
C ALA A 3 2.56 -16.00 -3.01
N GLY A 4 2.02 -15.21 -3.94
CA GLY A 4 2.83 -14.50 -4.93
C GLY A 4 3.73 -13.42 -4.31
N ALA A 5 3.25 -12.75 -3.24
CA ALA A 5 4.08 -11.80 -2.50
C ALA A 5 5.26 -12.55 -1.83
N TYR A 6 5.01 -13.69 -1.17
CA TYR A 6 6.06 -14.50 -0.57
C TYR A 6 7.10 -14.98 -1.59
N ILE A 7 6.65 -15.47 -2.75
CA ILE A 7 7.54 -15.95 -3.82
C ILE A 7 8.44 -14.82 -4.33
N LEU A 8 7.86 -13.64 -4.60
CA LEU A 8 8.63 -12.47 -5.06
C LEU A 8 9.61 -11.97 -4.00
N SER A 9 9.20 -11.93 -2.74
CA SER A 9 10.08 -11.62 -1.62
C SER A 9 11.28 -12.57 -1.55
N LYS A 10 11.03 -13.88 -1.63
CA LYS A 10 12.11 -14.88 -1.63
C LYS A 10 13.04 -14.73 -2.83
N PHE A 11 12.49 -14.47 -4.02
CA PHE A 11 13.27 -14.21 -5.22
C PHE A 11 14.16 -12.96 -5.06
N THR A 12 13.62 -11.90 -4.46
CA THR A 12 14.33 -10.63 -4.23
C THR A 12 15.48 -10.78 -3.25
N LEU A 13 15.29 -11.56 -2.17
CA LEU A 13 16.38 -11.86 -1.23
C LEU A 13 17.52 -12.64 -1.91
N ALA A 14 17.19 -13.52 -2.85
CA ALA A 14 18.19 -14.29 -3.59
C ALA A 14 18.86 -13.49 -4.73
N ASN A 15 18.18 -12.50 -5.30
CA ASN A 15 18.61 -11.74 -6.47
C ASN A 15 18.34 -10.24 -6.29
N PRO A 16 18.99 -9.57 -5.32
CA PRO A 16 18.65 -8.20 -4.94
C PRO A 16 18.85 -7.19 -6.07
N ASP A 17 19.80 -7.43 -6.98
CA ASP A 17 20.10 -6.51 -8.08
C ASP A 17 19.13 -6.68 -9.28
N SER A 18 18.28 -7.70 -9.26
CA SER A 18 17.29 -7.97 -10.31
C SER A 18 15.91 -7.36 -10.04
N VAL A 19 15.73 -6.71 -8.88
CA VAL A 19 14.44 -6.20 -8.43
C VAL A 19 14.59 -4.75 -8.00
N GLU A 20 13.92 -3.85 -8.70
CA GLU A 20 14.00 -2.41 -8.42
C GLU A 20 13.00 -1.96 -7.37
N GLY A 21 11.90 -2.70 -7.16
CA GLY A 21 10.90 -2.40 -6.16
C GLY A 21 9.87 -3.51 -6.01
N LEU A 22 9.24 -3.60 -4.84
CA LEU A 22 8.24 -4.61 -4.53
C LEU A 22 6.93 -3.99 -4.05
N VAL A 23 5.81 -4.53 -4.54
CA VAL A 23 4.48 -4.25 -3.98
C VAL A 23 3.89 -5.56 -3.45
N LEU A 24 3.86 -5.67 -2.13
CA LEU A 24 3.54 -6.90 -1.43
C LEU A 24 2.17 -6.78 -0.75
N ILE A 25 1.15 -7.24 -1.47
CA ILE A 25 -0.22 -7.29 -0.95
C ILE A 25 -0.41 -8.57 -0.13
N ASN A 26 -0.91 -8.46 1.11
CA ASN A 26 -1.21 -9.57 2.00
C ASN A 26 -0.01 -10.52 2.19
N ILE A 27 1.16 -9.95 2.46
CA ILE A 27 2.36 -10.75 2.71
C ILE A 27 2.29 -11.41 4.09
N ASP A 28 2.75 -12.64 4.14
CA ASP A 28 3.07 -13.35 5.38
C ASP A 28 4.44 -14.00 5.19
N THR A 29 5.40 -13.55 5.99
CA THR A 29 6.81 -13.91 5.86
C THR A 29 7.19 -15.12 6.71
N ASN A 30 6.28 -15.58 7.56
CA ASN A 30 6.57 -16.58 8.56
C ASN A 30 6.11 -17.97 8.07
N ALA A 31 6.81 -19.01 8.52
CA ALA A 31 6.31 -20.38 8.44
C ALA A 31 5.01 -20.48 9.24
N ARG A 32 4.11 -21.39 8.83
CA ARG A 32 2.93 -21.68 9.64
C ARG A 32 3.38 -22.25 10.99
N GLY A 33 2.91 -21.65 12.08
CA GLY A 33 3.12 -22.20 13.41
C GLY A 33 2.40 -23.54 13.58
N TRP A 34 2.75 -24.28 14.63
CA TRP A 34 2.05 -25.52 14.99
C TRP A 34 0.56 -25.29 15.28
N MET A 35 0.19 -24.11 15.81
CA MET A 35 -1.20 -23.71 16.04
C MET A 35 -1.94 -23.48 14.73
N ASP A 36 -1.32 -22.80 13.76
CA ASP A 36 -1.90 -22.61 12.43
C ASP A 36 -2.08 -23.94 11.70
N TRP A 37 -1.12 -24.86 11.85
CA TRP A 37 -1.24 -26.21 11.33
C TRP A 37 -2.41 -26.97 11.96
N ALA A 38 -2.60 -26.87 13.28
CA ALA A 38 -3.70 -27.52 13.98
C ALA A 38 -5.06 -26.93 13.58
N ALA A 39 -5.17 -25.60 13.51
CA ALA A 39 -6.37 -24.91 13.03
C ALA A 39 -6.72 -25.32 11.58
N GLN A 40 -5.70 -25.47 10.73
CA GLN A 40 -5.88 -25.91 9.35
C GLN A 40 -6.28 -27.38 9.25
N LYS A 41 -5.76 -28.25 10.11
CA LYS A 41 -6.22 -29.64 10.22
C LYS A 41 -7.68 -29.72 10.64
N LEU A 42 -8.10 -28.92 11.63
CA LEU A 42 -9.50 -28.84 12.05
C LEU A 42 -10.39 -28.31 10.94
N SER A 43 -9.99 -27.22 10.28
CA SER A 43 -10.71 -26.66 9.12
C SER A 43 -10.80 -27.66 7.96
N SER A 44 -9.75 -28.45 7.71
CA SER A 44 -9.77 -29.50 6.69
C SER A 44 -10.78 -30.62 6.96
N VAL A 45 -11.21 -30.81 8.21
CA VAL A 45 -12.23 -31.81 8.57
C VAL A 45 -13.64 -31.23 8.42
N THR A 46 -13.82 -29.93 8.68
CA THR A 46 -15.14 -29.29 8.77
C THR A 46 -15.50 -28.45 7.54
N SER A 47 -14.54 -28.13 6.67
CA SER A 47 -14.69 -27.17 5.58
C SER A 47 -14.25 -27.76 4.24
N THR A 48 -15.01 -27.48 3.18
CA THR A 48 -14.61 -27.89 1.82
C THR A 48 -13.33 -27.17 1.40
N PHE A 49 -12.60 -27.73 0.43
CA PHE A 49 -11.37 -27.10 -0.07
C PHE A 49 -11.60 -25.68 -0.60
N THR A 50 -12.74 -25.43 -1.25
CA THR A 50 -13.16 -24.10 -1.69
C THR A 50 -13.29 -23.12 -0.52
N GLU A 51 -13.92 -23.53 0.59
CA GLU A 51 -14.04 -22.68 1.79
C GLU A 51 -12.69 -22.36 2.43
N GLN A 52 -11.76 -23.32 2.42
CA GLN A 52 -10.41 -23.09 2.92
C GLN A 52 -9.68 -22.03 2.10
N ILE A 53 -9.82 -22.04 0.77
CA ILE A 53 -9.28 -20.97 -0.07
C ILE A 53 -10.01 -19.65 0.20
N LEU A 54 -11.34 -19.65 0.32
CA LEU A 54 -12.10 -18.42 0.53
C LEU A 54 -11.75 -17.74 1.87
N SER A 55 -11.62 -18.50 2.95
CA SER A 55 -11.11 -18.01 4.26
C SER A 55 -9.67 -17.53 4.23
N HIS A 56 -8.90 -17.92 3.22
CA HIS A 56 -7.57 -17.37 2.96
C HIS A 56 -7.59 -16.07 2.14
N LEU A 57 -8.66 -15.83 1.39
CA LEU A 57 -8.78 -14.69 0.48
C LEU A 57 -9.59 -13.54 1.07
N PHE A 58 -10.56 -13.83 1.95
CA PHE A 58 -11.56 -12.88 2.44
C PHE A 58 -11.60 -12.85 3.96
N SER A 59 -12.02 -11.72 4.53
CA SER A 59 -12.27 -11.61 5.96
C SER A 59 -13.51 -12.42 6.37
N GLN A 60 -13.64 -12.72 7.66
CA GLN A 60 -14.83 -13.40 8.18
C GLN A 60 -16.11 -12.58 8.01
N GLU A 61 -15.99 -11.25 8.05
CA GLU A 61 -17.10 -10.33 7.78
C GLU A 61 -17.55 -10.44 6.31
N GLU A 62 -16.62 -10.46 5.36
CA GLU A 62 -16.94 -10.64 3.94
C GLU A 62 -17.58 -12.00 3.65
N LEU A 63 -17.07 -13.06 4.29
CA LEU A 63 -17.60 -14.42 4.15
C LEU A 63 -19.01 -14.55 4.72
N SER A 64 -19.24 -14.01 5.93
CA SER A 64 -20.56 -14.06 6.60
C SER A 64 -21.59 -13.17 5.89
N ALA A 65 -21.19 -12.01 5.39
CA ALA A 65 -22.03 -11.16 4.56
C ALA A 65 -22.29 -11.76 3.16
N ASN A 66 -21.52 -12.78 2.77
CA ASN A 66 -21.60 -13.46 1.48
C ASN A 66 -21.68 -12.47 0.31
N THR A 67 -20.76 -11.51 0.29
CA THR A 67 -20.72 -10.43 -0.71
C THR A 67 -20.64 -10.98 -2.14
N GLU A 68 -20.97 -10.14 -3.14
CA GLU A 68 -20.88 -10.52 -4.56
C GLU A 68 -19.47 -11.03 -4.94
N ALA A 69 -18.42 -10.40 -4.38
CA ALA A 69 -17.04 -10.82 -4.59
C ALA A 69 -16.77 -12.23 -4.06
N VAL A 70 -17.32 -12.58 -2.89
CA VAL A 70 -17.22 -13.92 -2.30
C VAL A 70 -17.98 -14.92 -3.15
N GLN A 71 -19.22 -14.63 -3.54
CA GLN A 71 -20.04 -15.52 -4.38
C GLN A 71 -19.36 -15.80 -5.73
N CYS A 72 -18.87 -14.76 -6.41
CA CYS A 72 -18.18 -14.87 -7.68
C CYS A 72 -16.90 -15.73 -7.55
N ASN A 73 -16.08 -15.50 -6.53
CA ASN A 73 -14.86 -16.28 -6.32
C ASN A 73 -15.13 -17.73 -5.90
N ARG A 74 -16.17 -17.95 -5.08
CA ARG A 74 -16.65 -19.28 -4.69
C ARG A 74 -17.04 -20.11 -5.91
N GLU A 75 -17.81 -19.54 -6.81
CA GLU A 75 -18.18 -20.21 -8.06
C GLU A 75 -16.96 -20.46 -8.95
N ARG A 76 -16.08 -19.47 -9.09
CA ARG A 76 -14.87 -19.58 -9.90
C ARG A 76 -13.93 -20.70 -9.42
N ILE A 77 -13.75 -20.83 -8.11
CA ILE A 77 -12.91 -21.88 -7.52
C ILE A 77 -13.58 -23.24 -7.63
N SER A 78 -14.87 -23.35 -7.28
CA SER A 78 -15.58 -24.63 -7.31
C SER A 78 -15.74 -25.22 -8.70
N LYS A 79 -15.86 -24.37 -9.74
CA LYS A 79 -15.97 -24.78 -11.15
C LYS A 79 -14.61 -24.78 -11.88
N ALA A 80 -13.49 -24.61 -11.18
CA ALA A 80 -12.18 -24.54 -11.81
C ALA A 80 -11.78 -25.89 -12.44
N PRO A 81 -11.48 -25.96 -13.75
CA PRO A 81 -11.12 -27.22 -14.42
C PRO A 81 -9.77 -27.78 -13.94
N ASN A 82 -8.94 -26.94 -13.33
CA ASN A 82 -7.60 -27.25 -12.83
C ASN A 82 -7.54 -27.31 -11.29
N LEU A 83 -8.65 -27.67 -10.63
CA LEU A 83 -8.73 -27.69 -9.15
C LEU A 83 -7.62 -28.52 -8.50
N ALA A 84 -7.23 -29.65 -9.09
CA ALA A 84 -6.11 -30.47 -8.62
C ALA A 84 -4.79 -29.70 -8.54
N ASN A 85 -4.50 -28.84 -9.53
CA ASN A 85 -3.29 -28.03 -9.55
C ASN A 85 -3.35 -26.90 -8.52
N ILE A 86 -4.55 -26.33 -8.30
CA ILE A 86 -4.78 -25.34 -7.25
C ILE A 86 -4.54 -25.97 -5.87
N GLU A 87 -4.99 -27.21 -5.66
CA GLU A 87 -4.75 -27.95 -4.42
C GLU A 87 -3.27 -28.26 -4.20
N LEU A 88 -2.53 -28.65 -5.24
CA LEU A 88 -1.07 -28.82 -5.14
C LEU A 88 -0.40 -27.50 -4.75
N PHE A 89 -0.75 -26.39 -5.40
CA PHE A 89 -0.20 -25.08 -5.07
C PHE A 89 -0.52 -24.66 -3.63
N TRP A 90 -1.76 -24.87 -3.18
CA TRP A 90 -2.19 -24.63 -1.81
C TRP A 90 -1.37 -25.42 -0.78
N LYS A 91 -1.20 -26.72 -1.03
CA LYS A 91 -0.40 -27.60 -0.15
C LYS A 91 1.05 -27.15 -0.11
N THR A 92 1.65 -26.79 -1.25
CA THR A 92 3.03 -26.27 -1.28
C THR A 92 3.14 -24.97 -0.49
N TYR A 93 2.22 -24.02 -0.71
CA TYR A 93 2.23 -22.75 0.00
C TYR A 93 2.10 -22.93 1.51
N ASN A 94 1.25 -23.85 1.97
CA ASN A 94 1.00 -24.04 3.39
C ASN A 94 2.04 -24.91 4.10
N ASN A 95 2.59 -25.92 3.41
CA ASN A 95 3.47 -26.91 4.04
C ASN A 95 4.96 -26.61 3.82
N SER A 96 5.31 -25.92 2.73
CA SER A 96 6.71 -25.71 2.33
C SER A 96 7.22 -24.29 2.59
N ARG A 97 6.34 -23.37 3.01
CA ARG A 97 6.71 -21.99 3.34
C ARG A 97 7.56 -22.00 4.61
N ARG A 98 8.78 -21.45 4.50
CA ARG A 98 9.71 -21.25 5.60
C ARG A 98 9.79 -19.77 5.93
N ASP A 99 10.26 -19.43 7.12
CA ASP A 99 10.54 -18.05 7.48
C ASP A 99 11.49 -17.41 6.46
N LEU A 100 11.15 -16.20 6.01
CA LEU A 100 12.05 -15.40 5.18
C LEU A 100 13.21 -14.80 6.00
N ASN A 101 13.15 -14.87 7.34
CA ASN A 101 14.17 -14.36 8.27
C ASN A 101 14.59 -12.92 7.95
N LEU A 102 13.59 -12.07 7.73
CA LEU A 102 13.80 -10.64 7.57
C LEU A 102 14.11 -10.03 8.93
N ASP A 103 15.15 -9.21 8.99
CA ASP A 103 15.47 -8.36 10.12
C ASP A 103 16.06 -7.04 9.62
N ARG A 104 16.32 -6.09 10.53
CA ARG A 104 16.82 -4.76 10.16
C ARG A 104 18.20 -4.78 9.48
N ASN A 105 18.98 -5.83 9.67
CA ASN A 105 20.31 -6.00 9.07
C ASN A 105 20.26 -6.85 7.79
N ASN A 106 19.20 -7.64 7.61
CA ASN A 106 18.97 -8.54 6.49
C ASN A 106 17.56 -8.31 5.92
N THR A 107 17.42 -7.24 5.15
CA THR A 107 16.16 -6.77 4.56
C THR A 107 16.29 -6.59 3.04
N PHE A 108 15.19 -6.27 2.37
CA PHE A 108 15.19 -5.94 0.94
C PHE A 108 16.03 -4.69 0.68
N LYS A 109 16.90 -4.74 -0.34
CA LYS A 109 17.69 -3.57 -0.76
C LYS A 109 16.89 -2.57 -1.60
N CYS A 110 15.79 -3.02 -2.20
CA CYS A 110 14.91 -2.21 -3.03
C CYS A 110 13.77 -1.58 -2.20
N PRO A 111 13.18 -0.47 -2.66
CA PRO A 111 11.96 0.07 -2.09
C PRO A 111 10.81 -0.96 -2.03
N VAL A 112 10.04 -0.93 -0.94
CA VAL A 112 8.90 -1.84 -0.73
C VAL A 112 7.64 -1.06 -0.38
N MET A 113 6.52 -1.42 -0.99
CA MET A 113 5.19 -1.01 -0.57
C MET A 113 4.42 -2.23 -0.06
N LEU A 114 4.24 -2.29 1.26
CA LEU A 114 3.38 -3.25 1.91
C LEU A 114 1.93 -2.78 1.83
N VAL A 115 1.02 -3.67 1.45
CA VAL A 115 -0.41 -3.34 1.32
C VAL A 115 -1.24 -4.42 2.01
N VAL A 116 -2.19 -4.00 2.83
CA VAL A 116 -3.17 -4.90 3.45
C VAL A 116 -4.50 -4.17 3.64
N GLY A 117 -5.60 -4.88 3.49
CA GLY A 117 -6.90 -4.34 3.86
C GLY A 117 -7.14 -4.42 5.36
N ASP A 118 -7.93 -3.51 5.90
CA ASP A 118 -8.46 -3.61 7.26
C ASP A 118 -9.33 -4.87 7.40
N SER A 119 -9.22 -5.56 8.55
CA SER A 119 -9.87 -6.84 8.82
C SER A 119 -9.45 -7.99 7.89
N ALA A 120 -8.42 -7.83 7.06
CA ALA A 120 -7.94 -8.90 6.18
C ALA A 120 -7.29 -10.03 7.00
N PRO A 121 -7.34 -11.29 6.53
CA PRO A 121 -6.70 -12.43 7.22
C PRO A 121 -5.18 -12.30 7.46
N TYR A 122 -4.51 -11.32 6.84
CA TYR A 122 -3.06 -11.10 6.90
C TYR A 122 -2.69 -9.77 7.54
N GLU A 123 -3.64 -9.07 8.15
CA GLU A 123 -3.36 -7.77 8.75
C GLU A 123 -2.19 -7.86 9.74
N GLU A 124 -2.26 -8.78 10.70
CA GLU A 124 -1.22 -8.98 11.71
C GLU A 124 0.12 -9.36 11.08
N ALA A 125 0.12 -10.27 10.10
CA ALA A 125 1.32 -10.71 9.40
C ALA A 125 1.99 -9.58 8.60
N ALA A 126 1.20 -8.71 7.97
CA ALA A 126 1.70 -7.55 7.24
C ALA A 126 2.28 -6.48 8.19
N VAL A 127 1.63 -6.25 9.34
CA VAL A 127 2.12 -5.36 10.39
C VAL A 127 3.44 -5.89 10.98
N GLU A 128 3.51 -7.20 11.24
CA GLU A 128 4.75 -7.83 11.72
C GLU A 128 5.87 -7.72 10.68
N CYS A 129 5.57 -7.98 9.40
CA CYS A 129 6.52 -7.81 8.30
C CYS A 129 7.06 -6.37 8.26
N ASN A 130 6.19 -5.36 8.35
CA ASN A 130 6.58 -3.95 8.38
C ASN A 130 7.56 -3.64 9.52
N SER A 131 7.38 -4.25 10.70
CA SER A 131 8.27 -4.01 11.86
C SER A 131 9.71 -4.49 11.66
N LYS A 132 9.92 -5.45 10.73
CA LYS A 132 11.20 -6.07 10.42
C LYS A 132 11.93 -5.39 9.25
N LEU A 133 11.24 -4.58 8.45
CA LEU A 133 11.79 -3.91 7.27
C LEU A 133 12.45 -2.56 7.61
N ASP A 134 13.23 -2.04 6.68
CA ASP A 134 13.85 -0.72 6.80
C ASP A 134 12.79 0.37 6.57
N PRO A 135 12.52 1.24 7.58
CA PRO A 135 11.49 2.27 7.49
C PRO A 135 11.83 3.39 6.48
N THR A 136 13.08 3.52 6.04
CA THR A 136 13.47 4.55 5.08
C THR A 136 13.15 4.17 3.63
N THR A 137 13.04 2.87 3.35
CA THR A 137 12.78 2.30 2.02
C THR A 137 11.44 1.56 1.94
N THR A 138 10.73 1.43 3.06
CA THR A 138 9.44 0.74 3.14
C THR A 138 8.30 1.70 3.41
N SER A 139 7.24 1.59 2.61
CA SER A 139 5.95 2.24 2.84
C SER A 139 4.89 1.20 3.21
N PHE A 140 4.00 1.53 4.13
CA PHE A 140 2.93 0.64 4.57
C PHE A 140 1.56 1.28 4.37
N LEU A 141 0.74 0.64 3.54
CA LEU A 141 -0.61 1.07 3.20
C LEU A 141 -1.63 0.08 3.80
N LYS A 142 -2.20 0.44 4.95
CA LYS A 142 -3.38 -0.22 5.49
C LYS A 142 -4.63 0.43 4.90
N MET A 143 -5.38 -0.29 4.09
CA MET A 143 -6.55 0.20 3.35
C MET A 143 -7.84 -0.04 4.15
N ALA A 144 -8.43 1.04 4.68
CA ALA A 144 -9.73 0.99 5.34
C ALA A 144 -10.82 0.47 4.39
N ASP A 145 -11.73 -0.36 4.89
CA ASP A 145 -12.86 -0.94 4.15
C ASP A 145 -12.46 -1.72 2.88
N ALA A 146 -11.26 -2.31 2.86
CA ALA A 146 -10.74 -3.01 1.68
C ALA A 146 -10.81 -4.55 1.80
N GLY A 147 -10.98 -5.08 3.01
CA GLY A 147 -11.11 -6.51 3.26
C GLY A 147 -9.92 -7.33 2.76
N GLY A 148 -10.16 -8.60 2.44
CA GLY A 148 -9.11 -9.54 2.08
C GLY A 148 -8.51 -9.32 0.69
N LEU A 149 -9.19 -8.65 -0.25
CA LEU A 149 -8.69 -8.42 -1.61
C LEU A 149 -8.71 -6.93 -2.01
N PRO A 150 -7.81 -6.10 -1.45
CA PRO A 150 -7.78 -4.66 -1.68
C PRO A 150 -7.64 -4.27 -3.17
N GLN A 151 -7.00 -5.12 -3.98
CA GLN A 151 -6.86 -4.92 -5.42
C GLN A 151 -8.18 -5.09 -6.20
N LEU A 152 -9.17 -5.77 -5.62
CA LEU A 152 -10.50 -5.95 -6.22
C LEU A 152 -11.51 -4.96 -5.65
N THR A 153 -11.46 -4.71 -4.34
CA THR A 153 -12.44 -3.85 -3.64
C THR A 153 -12.12 -2.36 -3.80
N GLN A 154 -10.84 -1.98 -3.83
CA GLN A 154 -10.41 -0.58 -3.89
C GLN A 154 -9.33 -0.31 -4.94
N PRO A 155 -9.55 -0.71 -6.21
CA PRO A 155 -8.54 -0.59 -7.27
C PRO A 155 -8.10 0.86 -7.51
N ALA A 156 -9.00 1.84 -7.38
CA ALA A 156 -8.67 3.25 -7.58
C ALA A 156 -7.66 3.79 -6.55
N LYS A 157 -7.89 3.51 -5.26
CA LYS A 157 -6.98 3.93 -4.17
C LYS A 157 -5.64 3.20 -4.27
N LEU A 158 -5.66 1.89 -4.58
CA LEU A 158 -4.43 1.11 -4.78
C LEU A 158 -3.63 1.62 -5.99
N THR A 159 -4.30 1.98 -7.08
CA THR A 159 -3.65 2.54 -8.29
C THR A 159 -3.02 3.89 -7.99
N GLU A 160 -3.68 4.75 -7.22
CA GLU A 160 -3.10 6.03 -6.80
C GLU A 160 -1.87 5.84 -5.90
N ALA A 161 -1.92 4.92 -4.94
CA ALA A 161 -0.76 4.59 -4.11
C ALA A 161 0.39 4.02 -4.95
N PHE A 162 0.09 3.10 -5.88
CA PHE A 162 1.07 2.54 -6.80
C PHE A 162 1.73 3.62 -7.66
N LYS A 163 0.97 4.59 -8.16
CA LYS A 163 1.51 5.74 -8.89
C LYS A 163 2.53 6.51 -8.03
N TYR A 164 2.20 6.81 -6.78
CA TYR A 164 3.13 7.52 -5.88
C TYR A 164 4.37 6.70 -5.54
N PHE A 165 4.23 5.38 -5.39
CA PHE A 165 5.37 4.48 -5.20
C PHE A 165 6.34 4.52 -6.38
N ILE A 166 5.83 4.39 -7.60
CA ILE A 166 6.62 4.47 -8.84
C ILE A 166 7.25 5.87 -9.00
N GLN A 167 6.53 6.94 -8.68
CA GLN A 167 7.08 8.30 -8.64
C GLN A 167 8.22 8.45 -7.62
N GLY A 168 8.08 7.85 -6.44
CA GLY A 168 9.13 7.84 -5.41
C GLY A 168 10.42 7.15 -5.85
N MET A 169 10.32 6.19 -6.78
CA MET A 169 11.47 5.55 -7.42
C MET A 169 12.10 6.38 -8.55
N GLY A 170 11.55 7.57 -8.85
CA GLY A 170 12.03 8.44 -9.93
C GLY A 170 11.41 8.13 -11.30
N TYR A 171 10.48 7.17 -11.39
CA TYR A 171 9.76 6.86 -12.61
C TYR A 171 8.54 7.79 -12.79
N MET A 172 8.08 7.97 -14.03
CA MET A 172 6.89 8.76 -14.34
C MET A 172 6.90 10.22 -13.83
N ALA A 173 8.04 10.91 -13.87
CA ALA A 173 8.21 12.28 -13.35
C ALA A 173 7.22 13.33 -13.91
N SER A 174 6.63 13.09 -15.08
CA SER A 174 5.66 13.95 -15.75
C SER A 174 4.19 13.65 -15.41
N SER A 175 3.91 12.61 -14.62
CA SER A 175 2.53 12.27 -14.24
C SER A 175 2.01 13.22 -13.16
N CYS A 176 0.90 13.89 -13.44
CA CYS A 176 0.36 14.90 -12.53
C CYS A 176 -0.09 14.28 -11.19
N MET A 177 0.18 15.00 -10.10
CA MET A 177 -0.42 14.68 -8.80
C MET A 177 -1.92 14.98 -8.90
N THR A 178 -2.74 13.93 -8.87
CA THR A 178 -4.20 13.97 -9.04
C THR A 178 -4.87 14.97 -8.09
N ARG A 179 -4.29 15.19 -6.90
CA ARG A 179 -4.77 16.18 -5.94
C ARG A 179 -4.32 17.63 -6.20
N LEU A 180 -3.15 17.86 -6.80
CA LEU A 180 -2.64 19.22 -7.02
C LEU A 180 -3.17 19.87 -8.30
N SER A 181 -3.57 19.08 -9.30
CA SER A 181 -4.16 19.60 -10.55
C SER A 181 -5.60 20.11 -10.41
N ARG A 182 -6.27 19.88 -9.28
CA ARG A 182 -7.64 20.38 -9.02
C ARG A 182 -7.71 21.75 -8.33
N SER A 183 -6.56 22.34 -7.94
CA SER A 183 -6.51 23.66 -7.29
C SER A 183 -5.97 24.75 -8.21
N ARG A 184 -6.41 24.79 -9.47
CA ARG A 184 -6.36 26.04 -10.24
C ARG A 184 -7.71 26.73 -10.08
N THR A 185 -7.83 27.56 -9.05
CA THR A 185 -8.81 28.64 -9.05
C THR A 185 -8.52 29.51 -10.28
N ALA A 186 -9.33 29.37 -11.33
CA ALA A 186 -9.40 30.38 -12.36
C ALA A 186 -9.99 31.62 -11.70
N SER A 187 -9.16 32.64 -11.46
CA SER A 187 -9.64 33.95 -11.02
C SER A 187 -10.49 34.54 -12.15
N LEU A 188 -11.80 34.37 -12.04
CA LEU A 188 -12.80 35.16 -12.76
C LEU A 188 -12.67 36.61 -12.27
N SER A 189 -12.00 37.45 -13.06
CA SER A 189 -12.00 38.89 -12.85
C SER A 189 -13.42 39.41 -13.05
N SER A 190 -14.02 39.99 -12.00
CA SER A 190 -15.34 40.59 -12.07
C SER A 190 -15.30 41.93 -12.81
N SER A 191 -16.07 41.99 -13.89
CA SER A 191 -16.44 43.20 -14.60
C SER A 191 -17.46 43.99 -13.80
N TYR A 192 -17.03 44.95 -12.98
CA TYR A 192 -17.73 46.24 -12.81
C TYR A 192 -16.83 47.20 -12.02
N SER A 193 -16.56 48.37 -12.60
CA SER A 193 -16.47 49.67 -11.93
C SER A 193 -16.05 50.70 -12.98
N MET A 194 -16.95 51.65 -13.21
CA MET A 194 -16.85 52.71 -14.19
C MET A 194 -15.89 53.82 -13.74
N ASP A 195 -15.29 54.43 -14.77
CA ASP A 195 -14.75 55.78 -14.86
C ASP A 195 -13.36 56.09 -14.26
N GLY A 196 -12.50 56.68 -15.09
CA GLY A 196 -11.12 57.03 -14.74
C GLY A 196 -10.15 57.04 -15.91
N SER A 197 -10.26 58.04 -16.78
CA SER A 197 -9.30 58.35 -17.84
C SER A 197 -7.90 58.62 -17.28
N ARG A 198 -6.86 57.88 -17.72
CA ARG A 198 -5.49 58.39 -18.02
C ARG A 198 -4.50 57.27 -18.42
N SER A 199 -4.05 57.38 -19.67
CA SER A 199 -2.69 57.23 -20.19
C SER A 199 -1.81 56.02 -19.85
N ARG A 200 -1.39 55.35 -20.94
CA ARG A 200 -0.20 54.49 -21.06
C ARG A 200 1.02 55.06 -20.34
N SER A 201 1.81 54.21 -19.68
CA SER A 201 3.28 54.30 -19.68
C SER A 201 3.94 52.97 -19.36
N ARG A 202 4.82 52.55 -20.28
CA ARG A 202 5.91 51.60 -20.07
C ARG A 202 7.04 52.32 -19.31
N THR A 203 7.72 51.63 -18.40
CA THR A 203 9.16 51.78 -18.03
C THR A 203 9.41 50.79 -16.88
N LEU A 204 10.22 49.74 -17.00
CA LEU A 204 11.70 49.68 -17.02
C LEU A 204 12.39 50.41 -15.84
N SER A 205 13.14 49.60 -15.08
CA SER A 205 14.47 49.86 -14.49
C SER A 205 14.63 50.31 -13.02
N GLN A 206 15.76 49.80 -12.48
CA GLN A 206 16.51 50.13 -11.25
C GLN A 206 15.94 49.59 -9.92
N GLY A 207 16.71 48.95 -9.03
CA GLY A 207 18.16 48.91 -8.84
C GLY A 207 18.54 49.50 -7.48
N SER A 208 19.21 48.68 -6.65
CA SER A 208 20.14 49.06 -5.56
C SER A 208 19.66 49.21 -4.11
N GLN A 209 20.31 48.38 -3.26
CA GLN A 209 20.86 48.62 -1.91
C GLN A 209 19.96 48.83 -0.66
N GLY A 210 20.12 47.89 0.28
CA GLY A 210 20.71 48.14 1.61
C GLY A 210 19.84 48.78 2.70
N GLY A 211 19.49 48.02 3.75
CA GLY A 211 18.95 48.59 4.99
C GLY A 211 18.44 47.56 6.02
N GLN A 212 19.30 47.24 6.98
CA GLN A 212 19.09 46.76 8.36
C GLN A 212 17.72 46.17 8.81
N MET A 213 17.78 44.92 9.28
CA MET A 213 16.74 44.24 10.06
C MET A 213 16.69 44.76 11.53
N PRO A 214 15.49 44.97 12.12
CA PRO A 214 15.34 45.17 13.57
C PRO A 214 15.25 43.83 14.33
N PRO A 215 15.67 43.78 15.62
CA PRO A 215 15.74 42.54 16.39
C PRO A 215 14.38 42.11 16.98
N SER A 216 14.13 40.80 16.99
CA SER A 216 13.00 40.14 17.63
C SER A 216 13.30 39.77 19.11
N PRO A 217 12.34 39.89 20.04
CA PRO A 217 12.59 39.67 21.47
C PRO A 217 12.62 38.18 21.88
N SER A 218 13.43 37.90 22.89
CA SER A 218 13.68 36.61 23.54
C SER A 218 12.52 36.17 24.45
N GLN A 219 12.01 34.95 24.27
CA GLN A 219 11.10 34.28 25.21
C GLN A 219 11.87 33.28 26.08
N THR A 220 11.90 33.54 27.39
CA THR A 220 12.34 32.61 28.44
C THR A 220 11.15 31.73 28.82
N MET A 221 11.34 30.41 28.87
CA MET A 221 10.33 29.45 29.34
C MET A 221 10.72 29.01 30.76
N GLU A 222 9.90 29.35 31.76
CA GLU A 222 10.04 28.84 33.12
C GLU A 222 9.43 27.43 33.24
N VAL A 223 10.14 26.56 33.96
CA VAL A 223 9.74 25.19 34.30
C VAL A 223 9.17 25.22 35.72
N SER A 224 7.99 24.63 35.93
CA SER A 224 7.46 24.38 37.29
C SER A 224 7.60 22.90 37.65
N CYS A 225 7.98 22.67 38.90
CA CYS A 225 8.14 21.38 39.56
C CYS A 225 6.82 20.63 39.75
#